data_AF-A0A4Y9STF9-F1
#
_entry.id   AF-A0A4Y9STF9-F1
#
_cell.length_a   1.000
_cell.length_b   1.000
_cell.length_c   1.000
_cell.angle_alpha   90.00
_cell.angle_beta   90.00
_cell.angle_gamma   90.00
#
_symmetry.space_group_name_H-M   'P 1'
#
loop_
_entity.id
_entity.type
_entity.pdbx_description
1 polymer ?
#
loop_
_entity_poly.entity_id
_entity_poly.type
_entity_poly.pdbx_seq_one_letter_code
_entity_poly.pdbx_strand_id
1 'polypeptide(L)'
;MKRFLQKKWVRVLIVVVGAAVATWTMGAVWDKYKVLKMTEKMKTVCVGRMLIDLPQEAKIELDHAFIQGFYIDAIEESAEAFAARLAAREAEIRATPDRFGGNDNMESIGEVKTDNGLVGKIFVHGRYVSEGQSSDGFTIEHYRYEGIALEGHVHGSGISIDLMAKKYDPARFDNLTRLIAQLVPNPGNRIPTDPGFCIDLAYFRDPLAAHQRERVTMAAKLPSHPDIALNFDSAAGTKPDPAGLLKRNEAAHARAPAIDNLAFTNVRAAPRTIGGLTGDELVESVLEPNFALIYGFNWEVNGTKDNVFVPHLTLTMATGRSREGPIPSSLSLPAALSLWDKVASSIRIRPTQPLKTSAAQPPSPTIGTLAKAGDTCPCSGWWQCSDGGNGIGVLGGQRRYIKQGERMPQALLLPPQTWWEKLRGLQPSFETATPTSWKLIDKRSRKRGTPDVPLAQAIAAVPTAEGISASAQQALPGTCAVTGSPCPTSGWWRCEEAHALDGTRWFSKGNLLPAATFAVETAARPKLIQRRATWRLMRIAQAPDPYEPDIAG
;
A
#
# COMPACT_ATOMS: atom_id res chain seq x y z
N MET A 1 22.74 73.57 20.60
CA MET A 1 23.11 72.19 20.97
C MET A 1 22.32 71.09 20.25
N LYS A 2 21.01 70.88 20.47
CA LYS A 2 20.24 69.67 20.02
C LYS A 2 20.64 69.05 18.65
N ARG A 3 20.63 69.82 17.55
CA ARG A 3 21.01 69.35 16.18
C ARG A 3 22.42 68.70 16.09
N PHE A 4 23.37 69.07 16.94
CA PHE A 4 24.73 68.53 16.92
C PHE A 4 24.84 67.17 17.60
N LEU A 5 24.15 66.98 18.74
CA LEU A 5 24.02 65.66 19.38
C LEU A 5 23.28 64.69 18.44
N GLN A 6 22.18 65.13 17.82
CA GLN A 6 21.40 64.31 16.90
C GLN A 6 22.24 63.80 15.71
N LYS A 7 23.11 64.64 15.13
CA LYS A 7 24.08 64.22 14.10
C LYS A 7 25.16 63.26 14.63
N LYS A 8 25.59 63.36 15.90
CA LYS A 8 26.51 62.38 16.51
C LYS A 8 25.83 61.02 16.69
N TRP A 9 24.63 60.97 17.27
CA TRP A 9 23.87 59.73 17.46
C TRP A 9 23.58 59.00 16.14
N VAL A 10 23.15 59.72 15.09
CA VAL A 10 22.95 59.12 13.76
C VAL A 10 24.25 58.55 13.19
N ARG A 11 25.40 59.22 13.35
CA ARG A 11 26.70 58.69 12.91
C ARG A 11 27.13 57.43 13.70
N VAL A 12 26.93 57.41 15.01
CA VAL A 12 27.21 56.23 15.84
C VAL A 12 26.30 55.06 15.42
N LEU A 13 25.00 55.30 15.20
CA LEU A 13 24.06 54.29 14.75
C LEU A 13 24.47 53.69 13.39
N ILE A 14 24.85 54.54 12.42
CA ILE A 14 25.34 54.09 11.10
C ILE A 14 26.62 53.24 11.23
N VAL A 15 27.56 53.61 12.10
CA VAL A 15 28.78 52.83 12.34
C VAL A 15 28.48 51.48 13.02
N VAL A 16 27.59 51.46 14.01
CA VAL A 16 27.18 50.22 14.70
C VAL A 16 26.42 49.27 13.77
N VAL A 17 25.46 49.79 12.99
CA VAL A 17 24.73 49.00 11.98
C VAL A 17 25.67 48.51 10.88
N GLY A 18 26.56 49.37 10.38
CA GLY A 18 27.57 48.99 9.38
C GLY A 18 28.51 47.89 9.88
N ALA A 19 28.98 47.99 11.13
CA ALA A 19 29.81 46.95 11.76
C ALA A 19 29.04 45.63 11.95
N ALA A 20 27.78 45.68 12.39
CA ALA A 20 26.94 44.49 12.55
C ALA A 20 26.62 43.79 11.21
N VAL A 21 26.37 44.56 10.15
CA VAL A 21 26.20 44.01 8.79
C VAL A 21 27.51 43.42 8.27
N ALA A 22 28.66 44.05 8.53
CA ALA A 22 29.98 43.52 8.16
C ALA A 22 30.32 42.20 8.88
N THR A 23 30.04 42.08 10.18
CA THR A 23 30.26 40.81 10.90
C THR A 23 29.29 39.72 10.47
N TRP A 24 28.01 40.03 10.24
CA TRP A 24 27.01 39.07 9.77
C TRP A 24 27.35 38.53 8.37
N THR A 25 27.68 39.42 7.43
CA THR A 25 28.10 39.03 6.06
C THR A 25 29.39 38.22 6.05
N MET A 26 30.38 38.59 6.87
CA MET A 26 31.62 37.82 6.99
C MET A 26 31.39 36.44 7.62
N GLY A 27 30.47 36.32 8.58
CA GLY A 27 30.04 35.04 9.14
C GLY A 27 29.38 34.13 8.08
N ALA A 28 28.45 34.66 7.28
CA ALA A 28 27.80 33.91 6.20
C ALA A 28 28.78 33.46 5.09
N VAL A 29 29.82 34.26 4.80
CA VAL A 29 30.92 33.86 3.90
C VAL A 29 31.75 32.74 4.52
N TRP A 30 32.07 32.82 5.81
CA TRP A 30 32.82 31.78 6.52
C TRP A 30 32.06 30.45 6.60
N ASP A 31 30.75 30.47 6.85
CA ASP A 31 29.91 29.27 6.82
C ASP A 31 29.86 28.61 5.44
N LYS A 32 29.77 29.40 4.36
CA LYS A 32 29.88 28.86 3.01
C LYS A 32 31.25 28.21 2.78
N TYR A 33 32.33 28.78 3.32
CA TYR A 33 33.66 28.16 3.27
C TYR A 33 33.72 26.84 4.07
N LYS A 34 33.10 26.75 5.26
CA LYS A 34 32.95 25.48 6.00
C LYS A 34 32.27 24.41 5.14
N VAL A 35 31.13 24.74 4.52
CA VAL A 35 30.35 23.80 3.70
C VAL A 35 31.10 23.39 2.44
N LEU A 36 31.78 24.32 1.77
CA LEU A 36 32.65 24.00 0.63
C LEU A 36 33.77 23.03 1.01
N LYS A 37 34.41 23.23 2.18
CA LYS A 37 35.46 22.32 2.69
C LYS A 37 34.90 20.96 3.12
N MET A 38 33.75 20.93 3.78
CA MET A 38 33.05 19.68 4.16
C MET A 38 32.58 18.88 2.94
N THR A 39 32.20 19.56 1.85
CA THR A 39 31.72 18.94 0.60
C THR A 39 32.79 18.83 -0.50
N GLU A 40 34.05 19.14 -0.18
CA GLU A 40 35.22 18.91 -1.05
C GLU A 40 35.44 17.40 -1.29
N LYS A 41 35.22 16.59 -0.25
CA LYS A 41 35.30 15.12 -0.30
C LYS A 41 33.94 14.54 0.06
N MET A 42 33.33 13.87 -0.92
CA MET A 42 32.04 13.22 -0.80
C MET A 42 32.21 11.70 -0.97
N LYS A 43 31.34 10.92 -0.33
CA LYS A 43 31.23 9.46 -0.50
C LYS A 43 29.81 9.09 -0.95
N THR A 44 29.72 8.15 -1.87
CA THR A 44 28.45 7.63 -2.38
C THR A 44 27.94 6.49 -1.50
N VAL A 45 26.66 6.52 -1.17
CA VAL A 45 25.92 5.48 -0.42
C VAL A 45 24.93 4.81 -1.35
N CYS A 46 24.73 3.50 -1.21
CA CYS A 46 23.61 2.80 -1.85
C CYS A 46 22.42 2.73 -0.89
N VAL A 47 21.26 3.24 -1.31
CA VAL A 47 20.02 3.27 -0.51
C VAL A 47 18.92 2.65 -1.36
N GLY A 48 18.62 1.36 -1.16
CA GLY A 48 17.67 0.62 -1.98
C GLY A 48 18.12 0.55 -3.44
N ARG A 49 17.40 1.24 -4.34
CA ARG A 49 17.76 1.38 -5.77
C ARG A 49 18.47 2.69 -6.11
N MET A 50 18.66 3.57 -5.12
CA MET A 50 19.20 4.91 -5.31
C MET A 50 20.66 5.00 -4.86
N LEU A 51 21.36 5.98 -5.40
CA LEU A 51 22.66 6.44 -4.93
C LEU A 51 22.53 7.90 -4.48
N ILE A 52 23.15 8.23 -3.34
CA ILE A 52 23.24 9.58 -2.80
C ILE A 52 24.69 9.84 -2.34
N ASP A 53 25.20 11.05 -2.57
CA ASP A 53 26.53 11.46 -2.12
C ASP A 53 26.43 12.34 -0.87
N LEU A 54 27.17 11.97 0.17
CA LEU A 54 27.24 12.69 1.45
C LEU A 54 28.69 13.14 1.73
N PRO A 55 28.90 14.15 2.60
CA PRO A 55 30.22 14.49 3.11
C PRO A 55 30.99 13.27 3.61
N GLN A 56 32.30 13.21 3.38
CA GLN A 56 33.15 12.07 3.77
C GLN A 56 33.04 11.74 5.27
N GLU A 57 32.87 12.77 6.11
CA GLU A 57 32.72 12.65 7.57
C GLU A 57 31.36 12.12 8.04
N ALA A 58 30.33 12.12 7.19
CA ALA A 58 28.96 11.79 7.60
C ALA A 58 28.89 10.38 8.20
N LYS A 59 28.38 10.26 9.42
CA LYS A 59 28.02 8.96 10.01
C LYS A 59 26.66 8.56 9.45
N ILE A 60 26.57 7.34 8.93
CA ILE A 60 25.41 6.83 8.21
C ILE A 60 24.92 5.58 8.93
N GLU A 61 23.61 5.48 9.07
CA GLU A 61 22.88 4.30 9.55
C GLU A 61 21.84 3.95 8.46
N LEU A 62 21.73 2.68 8.08
CA LEU A 62 20.71 2.18 7.15
C LEU A 62 19.74 1.30 7.94
N ASP A 63 18.47 1.67 7.98
CA ASP A 63 17.47 1.04 8.84
C ASP A 63 16.10 0.92 8.15
N HIS A 64 15.11 0.38 8.89
CA HIS A 64 13.73 0.15 8.42
C HIS A 64 13.66 -0.61 7.08
N ALA A 65 14.62 -1.50 6.83
CA ALA A 65 14.62 -2.34 5.64
C ALA A 65 13.45 -3.33 5.72
N PHE A 66 12.63 -3.34 4.67
CA PHE A 66 11.38 -4.11 4.65
C PHE A 66 11.07 -4.56 3.23
N ILE A 67 10.79 -5.85 3.04
CA ILE A 67 10.37 -6.42 1.75
C ILE A 67 9.31 -7.50 2.01
N GLN A 68 8.21 -7.45 1.25
CA GLN A 68 7.15 -8.47 1.15
C GLN A 68 6.45 -8.84 2.47
N GLY A 69 6.51 -7.97 3.48
CA GLY A 69 5.94 -8.20 4.81
C GLY A 69 6.96 -8.59 5.88
N PHE A 70 8.22 -8.80 5.51
CA PHE A 70 9.33 -9.04 6.44
C PHE A 70 10.06 -7.72 6.72
N TYR A 71 10.27 -7.43 8.01
CA TYR A 71 11.32 -6.52 8.44
C TYR A 71 12.67 -7.26 8.34
N ILE A 72 13.72 -6.54 7.96
CA ILE A 72 15.01 -7.12 7.65
C ILE A 72 16.08 -6.32 8.41
N ASP A 73 16.77 -6.99 9.33
CA ASP A 73 17.84 -6.38 10.12
C ASP A 73 19.15 -7.13 9.85
N ALA A 74 20.26 -6.40 9.75
CA ALA A 74 21.58 -6.97 9.47
C ALA A 74 22.62 -6.42 10.47
N ILE A 75 23.51 -7.30 10.95
CA ILE A 75 24.54 -6.97 11.94
C ILE A 75 25.88 -7.65 11.61
N GLU A 76 27.00 -7.03 12.00
CA GLU A 76 28.28 -7.72 12.13
C GLU A 76 28.22 -8.66 13.33
N GLU A 77 28.47 -9.96 13.11
CA GLU A 77 28.34 -11.00 14.12
C GLU A 77 29.30 -12.15 13.79
N SER A 78 29.86 -12.85 14.78
CA SER A 78 30.68 -14.06 14.52
C SER A 78 29.80 -15.29 14.34
N ALA A 79 30.33 -16.35 13.70
CA ALA A 79 29.58 -17.58 13.51
C ALA A 79 29.19 -18.26 14.85
N GLU A 80 30.02 -18.11 15.87
CA GLU A 80 29.79 -18.60 17.23
C GLU A 80 28.71 -17.78 17.96
N ALA A 81 28.75 -16.46 17.82
CA ALA A 81 27.73 -15.56 18.36
C ALA A 81 26.37 -15.80 17.70
N PHE A 82 26.33 -15.94 16.38
CA PHE A 82 25.14 -16.33 15.63
C PHE A 82 24.59 -17.68 16.09
N ALA A 83 25.43 -18.70 16.22
CA ALA A 83 25.01 -20.03 16.68
C ALA A 83 24.42 -19.99 18.10
N ALA A 84 25.03 -19.23 19.01
CA ALA A 84 24.52 -19.02 20.36
C ALA A 84 23.18 -18.27 20.38
N ARG A 85 23.06 -17.17 19.61
CA ARG A 85 21.84 -16.38 19.47
C ARG A 85 20.70 -17.19 18.85
N LEU A 86 20.98 -17.98 17.82
CA LEU A 86 20.02 -18.84 17.14
C LEU A 86 19.51 -19.96 18.05
N ALA A 87 20.41 -20.57 18.85
CA ALA A 87 20.03 -21.58 19.85
C ALA A 87 19.19 -20.98 20.99
N ALA A 88 19.55 -19.78 21.47
CA ALA A 88 18.77 -19.06 22.47
C ALA A 88 17.37 -18.71 21.96
N ARG A 89 17.25 -18.23 20.71
CA ARG A 89 15.97 -17.92 20.07
C ARG A 89 15.10 -19.15 19.87
N GLU A 90 15.69 -20.28 19.45
CA GLU A 90 14.97 -21.55 19.34
C GLU A 90 14.43 -22.00 20.72
N ALA A 91 15.22 -21.87 21.78
CA ALA A 91 14.80 -22.21 23.14
C ALA A 91 13.69 -21.27 23.67
N GLU A 92 13.77 -19.97 23.40
CA GLU A 92 12.75 -18.97 23.77
C GLU A 92 11.39 -19.28 23.10
N ILE A 93 11.40 -19.59 21.80
CA ILE A 93 10.18 -19.92 21.05
C ILE A 93 9.56 -21.23 21.56
N ARG A 94 10.38 -22.23 21.92
CA ARG A 94 9.92 -23.51 22.50
C ARG A 94 9.44 -23.40 23.95
N ALA A 95 9.94 -22.43 24.71
CA ALA A 95 9.50 -22.17 26.09
C ALA A 95 8.24 -21.28 26.15
N THR A 96 7.94 -20.56 25.06
CA THR A 96 6.70 -19.77 24.92
C THR A 96 5.51 -20.70 24.66
N PRO A 97 4.42 -20.64 25.45
CA PRO A 97 3.24 -21.47 25.19
C PRO A 97 2.53 -21.14 23.87
N ASP A 98 1.88 -22.13 23.27
CA ASP A 98 1.03 -21.94 22.10
C ASP A 98 -0.31 -21.26 22.45
N ARG A 99 -1.15 -21.00 21.43
CA ARG A 99 -2.45 -20.32 21.58
C ARG A 99 -3.49 -21.09 22.42
N PHE A 100 -3.22 -22.33 22.80
CA PHE A 100 -4.04 -23.14 23.71
C PHE A 100 -3.38 -23.32 25.08
N GLY A 101 -2.18 -22.76 25.29
CA GLY A 101 -1.37 -22.95 26.50
C GLY A 101 -0.52 -24.23 26.50
N GLY A 102 -0.44 -24.94 25.37
CA GLY A 102 0.45 -26.09 25.20
C GLY A 102 1.88 -25.68 24.86
N ASN A 103 2.72 -26.68 24.54
CA ASN A 103 4.14 -26.51 24.23
C ASN A 103 4.47 -26.62 22.72
N ASP A 104 3.47 -26.63 21.84
CA ASP A 104 3.65 -26.82 20.39
C ASP A 104 3.74 -25.47 19.64
N ASN A 105 4.26 -24.44 20.30
CA ASN A 105 4.37 -23.09 19.72
C ASN A 105 5.34 -23.05 18.53
N MET A 106 6.40 -23.86 18.56
CA MET A 106 7.32 -24.07 17.42
C MET A 106 6.75 -25.13 16.48
N GLU A 107 6.13 -24.72 15.37
CA GLU A 107 5.52 -25.63 14.40
C GLU A 107 6.55 -26.37 13.55
N SER A 108 7.58 -25.66 13.06
CA SER A 108 8.61 -26.26 12.23
C SER A 108 9.89 -25.42 12.17
N ILE A 109 10.99 -26.10 11.84
CA ILE A 109 12.30 -25.51 11.61
C ILE A 109 12.81 -26.03 10.27
N GLY A 110 13.10 -25.13 9.33
CA GLY A 110 13.75 -25.45 8.07
C GLY A 110 15.21 -25.00 8.07
N GLU A 111 16.14 -25.85 7.65
CA GLU A 111 17.53 -25.41 7.43
C GLU A 111 17.65 -24.56 6.17
N VAL A 112 18.56 -23.59 6.21
CA VAL A 112 18.84 -22.68 5.10
C VAL A 112 20.29 -22.84 4.65
N LYS A 113 20.48 -22.93 3.34
CA LYS A 113 21.77 -22.76 2.66
C LYS A 113 21.54 -22.09 1.31
N THR A 114 22.30 -21.05 0.97
CA THR A 114 22.17 -20.33 -0.31
C THR A 114 23.48 -20.35 -1.11
N ASP A 115 23.37 -20.17 -2.43
CA ASP A 115 24.52 -20.07 -3.33
C ASP A 115 25.42 -18.86 -3.04
N ASN A 116 24.91 -17.87 -2.30
CA ASN A 116 25.65 -16.69 -1.86
C ASN A 116 26.44 -16.93 -0.55
N GLY A 117 26.52 -18.17 -0.08
CA GLY A 117 27.29 -18.56 1.11
C GLY A 117 26.61 -18.30 2.45
N LEU A 118 25.31 -17.97 2.45
CA LEU A 118 24.52 -17.84 3.68
C LEU A 118 24.04 -19.21 4.16
N VAL A 119 24.12 -19.44 5.48
CA VAL A 119 23.61 -20.63 6.17
C VAL A 119 22.78 -20.24 7.40
N GLY A 120 21.79 -21.04 7.80
CA GLY A 120 20.98 -20.73 8.98
C GLY A 120 19.70 -21.56 9.09
N LYS A 121 18.64 -20.94 9.66
CA LYS A 121 17.33 -21.59 9.91
C LYS A 121 16.17 -20.63 9.61
N ILE A 122 15.05 -21.19 9.18
CA ILE A 122 13.73 -20.56 9.23
C ILE A 122 12.95 -21.19 10.38
N PHE A 123 12.42 -20.37 11.29
CA PHE A 123 11.46 -20.77 12.31
C PHE A 123 10.03 -20.44 11.87
N VAL A 124 9.12 -21.39 12.06
CA VAL A 124 7.67 -21.19 11.93
C VAL A 124 7.05 -21.42 13.30
N HIS A 125 6.40 -20.40 13.86
CA HIS A 125 5.87 -20.45 15.23
C HIS A 125 4.71 -19.49 15.45
N GLY A 126 4.18 -19.42 16.67
CA GLY A 126 3.31 -18.31 17.10
C GLY A 126 1.97 -18.23 16.36
N ARG A 127 1.40 -19.38 15.98
CA ARG A 127 0.13 -19.45 15.25
C ARG A 127 -0.98 -18.75 16.03
N TYR A 128 -1.63 -17.79 15.39
CA TYR A 128 -2.85 -17.17 15.87
C TYR A 128 -3.98 -17.34 14.86
N VAL A 129 -5.20 -17.41 15.37
CA VAL A 129 -6.42 -17.40 14.56
C VAL A 129 -7.32 -16.30 15.12
N SER A 130 -7.67 -15.35 14.26
CA SER A 130 -8.60 -14.27 14.55
C SER A 130 -9.90 -14.57 13.81
N GLU A 131 -10.89 -15.06 14.53
CA GLU A 131 -12.25 -15.28 14.04
C GLU A 131 -13.15 -14.14 14.50
N GLY A 132 -14.07 -13.72 13.64
CA GLY A 132 -15.00 -12.64 13.96
C GLY A 132 -16.04 -12.42 12.87
N GLN A 133 -16.98 -11.53 13.15
CA GLN A 133 -17.96 -11.06 12.19
C GLN A 133 -17.60 -9.64 11.77
N SER A 134 -17.58 -9.39 10.46
CA SER A 134 -17.62 -8.06 9.88
C SER A 134 -19.04 -7.79 9.41
N SER A 135 -19.56 -6.60 9.69
CA SER A 135 -20.85 -6.15 9.19
C SER A 135 -20.69 -4.82 8.48
N ASP A 136 -21.16 -4.74 7.23
CA ASP A 136 -21.30 -3.51 6.47
C ASP A 136 -22.67 -2.81 6.72
N GLY A 137 -23.47 -3.37 7.65
CA GLY A 137 -24.84 -2.96 7.92
C GLY A 137 -25.90 -3.73 7.14
N PHE A 138 -25.51 -4.54 6.15
CA PHE A 138 -26.43 -5.31 5.29
C PHE A 138 -26.09 -6.81 5.22
N THR A 139 -24.82 -7.18 5.45
CA THR A 139 -24.30 -8.54 5.41
C THR A 139 -23.42 -8.81 6.62
N ILE A 140 -23.48 -10.03 7.18
CA ILE A 140 -22.59 -10.49 8.26
C ILE A 140 -21.57 -11.46 7.65
N GLU A 141 -20.42 -10.93 7.21
CA GLU A 141 -19.31 -11.75 6.74
C GLU A 141 -18.53 -12.31 7.93
N HIS A 142 -18.57 -13.63 8.11
CA HIS A 142 -17.70 -14.31 9.05
C HIS A 142 -16.30 -14.39 8.46
N TYR A 143 -15.34 -13.69 9.07
CA TYR A 143 -13.93 -13.80 8.70
C TYR A 143 -13.20 -14.74 9.66
N ARG A 144 -12.35 -15.58 9.07
CA ARG A 144 -11.32 -16.36 9.78
C ARG A 144 -9.98 -15.96 9.20
N TYR A 145 -9.23 -15.16 9.93
CA TYR A 145 -7.85 -14.82 9.56
C TYR A 145 -6.87 -15.65 10.40
N GLU A 146 -6.13 -16.52 9.74
CA GLU A 146 -5.06 -17.31 10.34
C GLU A 146 -3.70 -16.72 9.95
N GLY A 147 -2.76 -16.72 10.89
CA GLY A 147 -1.40 -16.30 10.62
C GLY A 147 -0.39 -16.89 11.59
N ILE A 148 0.87 -16.79 11.18
CA ILE A 148 2.05 -17.36 11.84
C ILE A 148 3.13 -16.29 12.01
N ALA A 149 4.01 -16.48 12.97
CA ALA A 149 5.31 -15.83 12.99
C ALA A 149 6.27 -16.59 12.07
N LEU A 150 6.98 -15.86 11.20
CA LEU A 150 8.05 -16.36 10.35
C LEU A 150 9.32 -15.57 10.65
N GLU A 151 10.39 -16.29 11.01
CA GLU A 151 11.70 -15.71 11.31
C GLU A 151 12.78 -16.49 10.55
N GLY A 152 13.34 -15.87 9.52
CA GLY A 152 14.47 -16.41 8.74
C GLY A 152 15.77 -15.82 9.23
N HIS A 153 16.60 -16.61 9.90
CA HIS A 153 17.91 -16.22 10.44
C HIS A 153 19.01 -16.81 9.57
N VAL A 154 19.88 -15.98 9.00
CA VAL A 154 20.99 -16.44 8.16
C VAL A 154 22.30 -15.72 8.47
N HIS A 155 23.41 -16.44 8.33
CA HIS A 155 24.76 -15.95 8.61
C HIS A 155 25.72 -16.31 7.47
N GLY A 156 26.68 -15.42 7.22
CA GLY A 156 27.77 -15.66 6.27
C GLY A 156 28.64 -14.41 6.10
N SER A 157 29.91 -14.59 5.71
CA SER A 157 30.86 -13.48 5.49
C SER A 157 31.06 -12.52 6.68
N GLY A 158 30.87 -12.98 7.91
CA GLY A 158 31.03 -12.17 9.13
C GLY A 158 29.83 -11.28 9.49
N ILE A 159 28.68 -11.50 8.85
CA ILE A 159 27.42 -10.83 9.16
C ILE A 159 26.30 -11.83 9.34
N SER A 160 25.30 -11.43 10.13
CA SER A 160 24.02 -12.13 10.25
C SER A 160 22.90 -11.21 9.80
N ILE A 161 21.87 -11.80 9.19
CA ILE A 161 20.72 -11.11 8.63
C ILE A 161 19.47 -11.87 9.07
N ASP A 162 18.55 -11.16 9.72
CA ASP A 162 17.29 -11.69 10.20
C ASP A 162 16.13 -11.12 9.36
N LEU A 163 15.20 -11.97 8.94
CA LEU A 163 14.02 -11.61 8.16
C LEU A 163 12.76 -12.01 8.95
N MET A 164 12.08 -11.04 9.56
CA MET A 164 11.03 -11.28 10.55
C MET A 164 9.66 -10.76 10.13
N ALA A 165 8.64 -11.61 10.24
CA ALA A 165 7.24 -11.24 10.12
C ALA A 165 6.41 -11.88 11.25
N LYS A 166 6.01 -11.09 12.25
CA LYS A 166 5.24 -11.56 13.42
C LYS A 166 3.81 -12.04 13.10
N LYS A 167 3.30 -11.69 11.91
CA LYS A 167 1.94 -12.00 11.43
C LYS A 167 1.96 -12.18 9.91
N TYR A 168 2.14 -13.40 9.45
CA TYR A 168 2.22 -13.76 8.03
C TYR A 168 1.15 -14.75 7.59
N ASP A 169 0.78 -14.69 6.31
CA ASP A 169 -0.15 -15.63 5.66
C ASP A 169 0.57 -16.97 5.43
N PRO A 170 0.12 -18.10 6.04
CA PRO A 170 0.79 -19.39 5.91
C PRO A 170 0.87 -19.90 4.47
N ALA A 171 -0.10 -19.55 3.62
CA ALA A 171 -0.12 -19.93 2.21
C ALA A 171 0.92 -19.18 1.35
N ARG A 172 1.76 -18.34 1.98
CA ARG A 172 2.81 -17.53 1.33
C ARG A 172 4.21 -17.79 1.86
N PHE A 173 4.44 -18.88 2.58
CA PHE A 173 5.74 -19.28 3.14
C PHE A 173 6.90 -19.12 2.14
N ASP A 174 6.73 -19.57 0.90
CA ASP A 174 7.70 -19.49 -0.21
C ASP A 174 8.19 -18.07 -0.54
N ASN A 175 7.58 -17.01 -0.01
CA ASN A 175 8.09 -15.65 -0.11
C ASN A 175 9.40 -15.48 0.68
N LEU A 176 9.48 -16.03 1.90
CA LEU A 176 10.67 -15.93 2.75
C LEU A 176 11.84 -16.66 2.10
N THR A 177 11.64 -17.92 1.70
CA THR A 177 12.65 -18.77 1.06
C THR A 177 13.21 -18.13 -0.22
N ARG A 178 12.35 -17.46 -1.02
CA ARG A 178 12.78 -16.75 -2.23
C ARG A 178 13.56 -15.48 -1.93
N LEU A 179 13.14 -14.66 -0.97
CA LEU A 179 13.90 -13.48 -0.56
C LEU A 179 15.28 -13.86 -0.01
N ILE A 180 15.36 -14.92 0.81
CA ILE A 180 16.62 -15.47 1.31
C ILE A 180 17.53 -15.96 0.17
N ALA A 181 16.99 -16.61 -0.87
CA ALA A 181 17.77 -17.00 -2.05
C ALA A 181 18.26 -15.79 -2.89
N GLN A 182 17.54 -14.67 -2.87
CA GLN A 182 17.93 -13.41 -3.53
C GLN A 182 18.98 -12.62 -2.74
N LEU A 183 19.18 -12.91 -1.45
CA LEU A 183 20.01 -12.14 -0.53
C LEU A 183 21.51 -12.42 -0.71
N VAL A 184 22.31 -11.36 -0.79
CA VAL A 184 23.76 -11.39 -0.99
C VAL A 184 24.47 -10.59 0.12
N PRO A 185 25.42 -11.21 0.87
CA PRO A 185 26.25 -10.50 1.84
C PRO A 185 27.11 -9.40 1.21
N ASN A 186 27.20 -8.26 1.89
CA ASN A 186 27.96 -7.08 1.47
C ASN A 186 28.48 -6.26 2.68
N PRO A 187 29.26 -6.85 3.60
CA PRO A 187 29.68 -6.18 4.85
C PRO A 187 30.40 -4.85 4.65
N GLY A 188 31.05 -4.64 3.50
CA GLY A 188 31.68 -3.37 3.16
C GLY A 188 30.75 -2.29 2.59
N ASN A 189 29.43 -2.50 2.59
CA ASN A 189 28.40 -1.63 1.99
C ASN A 189 28.77 -1.12 0.58
N ARG A 190 29.39 -1.99 -0.23
CA ARG A 190 29.89 -1.65 -1.57
C ARG A 190 28.73 -1.52 -2.54
N ILE A 191 28.80 -0.57 -3.47
CA ILE A 191 27.75 -0.33 -4.47
C ILE A 191 27.65 -1.56 -5.40
N PRO A 192 26.52 -2.31 -5.43
CA PRO A 192 26.40 -3.51 -6.25
C PRO A 192 26.23 -3.18 -7.74
N THR A 193 26.98 -3.88 -8.60
CA THR A 193 26.81 -3.83 -10.06
C THR A 193 25.55 -4.54 -10.55
N ASP A 194 25.08 -5.53 -9.78
CA ASP A 194 23.89 -6.33 -10.07
C ASP A 194 22.61 -5.50 -9.85
N PRO A 195 21.56 -5.68 -10.67
CA PRO A 195 20.21 -5.19 -10.37
C PRO A 195 19.65 -5.77 -9.06
N GLY A 196 19.05 -4.91 -8.24
CA GLY A 196 18.60 -5.29 -6.89
C GLY A 196 18.51 -4.12 -5.91
N PHE A 197 18.17 -4.43 -4.65
CA PHE A 197 17.86 -3.49 -3.58
C PHE A 197 18.90 -3.55 -2.44
N CYS A 198 19.62 -2.45 -2.20
CA CYS A 198 20.59 -2.31 -1.11
C CYS A 198 19.89 -2.08 0.25
N ILE A 199 20.36 -2.78 1.28
CA ILE A 199 20.05 -2.55 2.70
C ILE A 199 21.37 -2.38 3.46
N ASP A 200 21.38 -2.32 4.80
CA ASP A 200 22.65 -2.38 5.53
C ASP A 200 23.32 -3.75 5.38
N LEU A 201 24.64 -3.75 5.23
CA LEU A 201 25.53 -4.90 5.13
C LEU A 201 25.19 -5.94 4.02
N ALA A 202 24.16 -5.72 3.20
CA ALA A 202 23.65 -6.71 2.24
C ALA A 202 22.84 -6.09 1.10
N TYR A 203 22.48 -6.89 0.11
CA TYR A 203 21.49 -6.51 -0.92
C TYR A 203 20.70 -7.72 -1.43
N PHE A 204 19.48 -7.47 -1.90
CA PHE A 204 18.64 -8.46 -2.56
C PHE A 204 18.76 -8.30 -4.08
N ARG A 205 19.09 -9.37 -4.81
CA ARG A 205 19.08 -9.37 -6.28
C ARG A 205 17.67 -9.32 -6.85
N ASP A 206 17.52 -8.65 -7.99
CA ASP A 206 16.30 -8.71 -8.80
C ASP A 206 16.02 -10.14 -9.33
N PRO A 207 14.77 -10.49 -9.64
CA PRO A 207 13.59 -9.61 -9.72
C PRO A 207 12.91 -9.35 -8.37
N LEU A 208 12.75 -8.07 -8.03
CA LEU A 208 11.75 -7.61 -7.06
C LEU A 208 10.70 -6.76 -7.77
N ALA A 209 9.43 -7.05 -7.50
CA ALA A 209 8.27 -6.36 -8.07
C ALA A 209 7.72 -5.32 -7.08
N ALA A 210 7.18 -4.21 -7.58
CA ALA A 210 6.68 -3.12 -6.73
C ALA A 210 5.62 -3.57 -5.70
N HIS A 211 4.82 -4.60 -6.01
CA HIS A 211 3.84 -5.15 -5.04
C HIS A 211 4.49 -5.80 -3.80
N GLN A 212 5.79 -6.09 -3.81
CA GLN A 212 6.54 -6.55 -2.65
C GLN A 212 6.86 -5.39 -1.68
N ARG A 213 6.69 -4.12 -2.08
CA ARG A 213 6.90 -2.94 -1.24
C ARG A 213 8.27 -2.91 -0.56
N GLU A 214 9.32 -2.96 -1.37
CA GLU A 214 10.69 -2.70 -0.90
C GLU A 214 10.79 -1.30 -0.27
N ARG A 215 11.21 -1.22 1.00
CA ARG A 215 11.57 0.00 1.72
C ARG A 215 12.94 -0.12 2.37
N VAL A 216 13.66 0.99 2.45
CA VAL A 216 14.78 1.23 3.35
C VAL A 216 14.85 2.74 3.66
N THR A 217 15.40 3.07 4.82
CA THR A 217 15.63 4.43 5.28
C THR A 217 17.12 4.61 5.57
N MET A 218 17.67 5.78 5.23
CA MET A 218 19.06 6.15 5.54
C MET A 218 19.06 7.37 6.45
N ALA A 219 19.58 7.24 7.67
CA ALA A 219 19.86 8.37 8.55
C ALA A 219 21.33 8.80 8.42
N ALA A 220 21.60 10.10 8.39
CA ALA A 220 22.95 10.65 8.32
C ALA A 220 23.16 11.85 9.25
N LYS A 221 24.30 11.83 9.97
CA LYS A 221 24.69 12.81 10.99
C LYS A 221 26.07 13.38 10.65
N LEU A 222 26.26 14.69 10.77
CA LEU A 222 27.52 15.36 10.43
C LEU A 222 28.34 15.67 11.70
N PRO A 223 29.51 15.04 11.93
CA PRO A 223 30.30 15.27 13.14
C PRO A 223 30.76 16.71 13.36
N SER A 224 30.98 17.49 12.29
CA SER A 224 31.32 18.93 12.37
C SER A 224 30.10 19.83 12.63
N HIS A 225 28.89 19.33 12.38
CA HIS A 225 27.61 20.04 12.48
C HIS A 225 26.55 19.12 13.13
N PRO A 226 26.71 18.78 14.43
CA PRO A 226 25.93 17.72 15.10
C PRO A 226 24.45 18.06 15.31
N ASP A 227 24.06 19.32 15.13
CA ASP A 227 22.67 19.79 15.09
C ASP A 227 21.97 19.50 13.76
N ILE A 228 22.71 19.08 12.74
CA ILE A 228 22.20 18.76 11.40
C ILE A 228 22.03 17.25 11.24
N ALA A 229 20.79 16.86 10.96
CA ALA A 229 20.43 15.49 10.59
C ALA A 229 19.81 15.48 9.19
N LEU A 230 20.20 14.50 8.37
CA LEU A 230 19.59 14.20 7.09
C LEU A 230 18.94 12.81 7.16
N ASN A 231 17.77 12.63 6.56
CA ASN A 231 17.20 11.30 6.34
C ASN A 231 16.79 11.15 4.88
N PHE A 232 17.02 9.97 4.29
CA PHE A 232 16.57 9.64 2.94
C PHE A 232 15.78 8.33 2.95
N ASP A 233 14.48 8.44 2.75
CA ASP A 233 13.54 7.33 2.64
C ASP A 233 13.35 6.92 1.18
N SER A 234 13.36 5.61 0.92
CA SER A 234 12.99 5.03 -0.38
C SER A 234 12.00 3.89 -0.18
N ALA A 235 10.79 4.02 -0.72
CA ALA A 235 9.72 3.01 -0.61
C ALA A 235 8.95 2.81 -1.94
N ALA A 236 9.11 1.65 -2.58
CA ALA A 236 8.30 1.27 -3.74
C ALA A 236 6.94 0.67 -3.32
N GLY A 237 5.99 0.53 -4.26
CA GLY A 237 4.73 -0.16 -3.99
C GLY A 237 3.74 0.59 -3.08
N THR A 238 4.08 1.82 -2.73
CA THR A 238 3.25 2.78 -2.01
C THR A 238 2.10 3.27 -2.89
N LYS A 239 1.00 3.71 -2.28
CA LYS A 239 -0.04 4.44 -3.01
C LYS A 239 0.37 5.92 -3.01
N PRO A 240 0.51 6.58 -4.16
CA PRO A 240 0.79 8.02 -4.20
C PRO A 240 -0.29 8.83 -3.48
N ASP A 241 0.17 9.90 -2.83
CA ASP A 241 -0.64 10.92 -2.19
C ASP A 241 -1.38 11.76 -3.26
N PRO A 242 -2.71 11.97 -3.16
CA PRO A 242 -3.45 12.77 -4.15
C PRO A 242 -3.17 14.28 -4.09
N ALA A 243 -2.57 14.79 -3.00
CA ALA A 243 -2.25 16.20 -2.80
C ALA A 243 -0.78 16.51 -3.11
N GLY A 244 0.16 15.69 -2.60
CA GLY A 244 1.60 15.96 -2.66
C GLY A 244 2.08 16.99 -1.62
N LEU A 245 3.40 17.08 -1.44
CA LEU A 245 4.05 17.82 -0.34
C LEU A 245 3.61 19.29 -0.25
N LEU A 246 3.63 20.03 -1.36
CA LEU A 246 3.34 21.47 -1.31
C LEU A 246 1.88 21.74 -0.88
N LYS A 247 0.91 21.01 -1.44
CA LYS A 247 -0.51 21.14 -1.05
C LYS A 247 -0.78 20.64 0.36
N ARG A 248 -0.05 19.63 0.84
CA ARG A 248 -0.12 19.23 2.25
C ARG A 248 0.37 20.34 3.17
N ASN A 249 1.41 21.08 2.78
CA ASN A 249 1.91 22.20 3.58
C ASN A 249 0.95 23.41 3.58
N GLU A 250 0.42 23.78 2.41
CA GLU A 250 -0.66 24.77 2.29
C GLU A 250 -1.84 24.40 3.19
N ALA A 251 -2.28 23.15 3.13
CA ALA A 251 -3.36 22.62 3.97
C ALA A 251 -2.97 22.44 5.45
N ALA A 252 -1.70 22.48 5.83
CA ALA A 252 -1.26 22.52 7.23
C ALA A 252 -1.33 23.96 7.76
N HIS A 253 -0.68 24.90 7.07
CA HIS A 253 -0.70 26.33 7.39
C HIS A 253 -2.15 26.90 7.43
N ALA A 254 -3.03 26.48 6.51
CA ALA A 254 -4.44 26.88 6.49
C ALA A 254 -5.30 26.32 7.64
N ARG A 255 -4.79 25.34 8.40
CA ARG A 255 -5.41 24.81 9.64
C ARG A 255 -4.73 25.30 10.92
N ALA A 256 -3.50 25.80 10.82
CA ALA A 256 -2.75 26.31 11.96
C ALA A 256 -3.28 27.69 12.41
N PRO A 257 -3.26 27.98 13.73
CA PRO A 257 -3.45 29.32 14.26
C PRO A 257 -2.54 30.36 13.57
N ALA A 258 -3.08 31.56 13.32
CA ALA A 258 -2.34 32.63 12.66
C ALA A 258 -1.07 33.07 13.43
N ILE A 259 -1.04 32.87 14.75
CA ILE A 259 0.14 33.14 15.60
C ILE A 259 1.26 32.12 15.34
N ASP A 260 0.92 30.84 15.14
CA ASP A 260 1.90 29.77 14.88
C ASP A 260 2.51 29.94 13.49
N ASN A 261 1.68 30.31 12.50
CA ASN A 261 2.12 30.63 11.14
C ASN A 261 3.14 31.79 11.07
N LEU A 262 3.24 32.66 12.09
CA LEU A 262 4.27 33.72 12.13
C LEU A 262 5.67 33.19 12.48
N ALA A 263 5.79 31.96 13.00
CA ALA A 263 7.08 31.31 13.22
C ALA A 263 7.72 30.80 11.91
N PHE A 264 6.92 30.54 10.87
CA PHE A 264 7.35 29.89 9.63
C PHE A 264 7.62 30.92 8.52
N THR A 265 8.59 30.62 7.64
CA THR A 265 8.86 31.40 6.44
C THR A 265 9.32 30.47 5.32
N ASN A 266 8.51 30.37 4.26
CA ASN A 266 8.86 29.64 3.04
C ASN A 266 10.06 30.31 2.34
N VAL A 267 11.19 29.61 2.30
CA VAL A 267 12.41 30.01 1.59
C VAL A 267 12.40 29.49 0.16
N ARG A 268 11.89 28.27 -0.05
CA ARG A 268 11.58 27.68 -1.37
C ARG A 268 10.34 26.81 -1.25
N ALA A 269 9.46 26.85 -2.25
CA ALA A 269 8.27 26.01 -2.35
C ALA A 269 7.93 25.81 -3.83
N ALA A 270 8.52 24.79 -4.47
CA ALA A 270 8.39 24.58 -5.92
C ALA A 270 8.74 23.13 -6.34
N PRO A 271 8.19 22.62 -7.45
CA PRO A 271 8.66 21.36 -8.04
C PRO A 271 10.15 21.41 -8.42
N ARG A 272 10.90 20.37 -8.05
CA ARG A 272 12.32 20.18 -8.36
C ARG A 272 12.56 18.79 -8.93
N THR A 273 13.15 18.72 -10.13
CA THR A 273 13.58 17.45 -10.75
C THR A 273 15.02 17.13 -10.36
N ILE A 274 15.27 15.91 -9.90
CA ILE A 274 16.58 15.41 -9.47
C ILE A 274 16.75 13.98 -10.02
N GLY A 275 17.89 13.68 -10.63
CA GLY A 275 18.19 12.32 -11.13
C GLY A 275 17.22 11.79 -12.19
N GLY A 276 16.43 12.66 -12.83
CA GLY A 276 15.33 12.30 -13.74
C GLY A 276 13.96 12.10 -13.06
N LEU A 277 13.89 12.17 -11.73
CA LEU A 277 12.67 12.07 -10.94
C LEU A 277 12.17 13.48 -10.60
N THR A 278 10.89 13.77 -10.88
CA THR A 278 10.26 15.03 -10.47
C THR A 278 9.58 14.87 -9.12
N GLY A 279 9.97 15.70 -8.17
CA GLY A 279 9.36 15.82 -6.85
C GLY A 279 9.06 17.27 -6.48
N ASP A 280 8.48 17.47 -5.31
CA ASP A 280 8.25 18.79 -4.71
C ASP A 280 9.44 19.15 -3.79
N GLU A 281 9.99 20.36 -3.88
CA GLU A 281 10.92 20.92 -2.89
C GLU A 281 10.21 21.95 -2.00
N LEU A 282 10.34 21.75 -0.68
CA LEU A 282 9.93 22.69 0.36
C LEU A 282 11.12 22.99 1.28
N VAL A 283 11.46 24.26 1.44
CA VAL A 283 12.49 24.73 2.36
C VAL A 283 11.90 25.87 3.20
N GLU A 284 11.96 25.72 4.51
CA GLU A 284 11.34 26.61 5.48
C GLU A 284 12.36 27.06 6.52
N SER A 285 12.28 28.33 6.90
CA SER A 285 12.91 28.87 8.11
C SER A 285 11.88 28.89 9.22
N VAL A 286 12.26 28.45 10.42
CA VAL A 286 11.37 28.40 11.59
C VAL A 286 12.04 29.15 12.75
N LEU A 287 11.30 30.06 13.37
CA LEU A 287 11.68 30.72 14.62
C LEU A 287 10.97 30.01 15.79
N GLU A 288 11.71 29.17 16.49
CA GLU A 288 11.21 28.37 17.61
C GLU A 288 10.83 29.23 18.83
N PRO A 289 9.96 28.76 19.74
CA PRO A 289 9.51 29.53 20.92
C PRO A 289 10.63 29.96 21.88
N ASN A 290 11.81 29.33 21.81
CA ASN A 290 13.02 29.72 22.55
C ASN A 290 13.94 30.68 21.76
N PHE A 291 13.44 31.25 20.66
CA PHE A 291 14.15 32.09 19.69
C PHE A 291 15.30 31.41 18.92
N ALA A 292 15.37 30.07 18.92
CA ALA A 292 16.25 29.36 18.00
C ALA A 292 15.75 29.53 16.55
N LEU A 293 16.61 30.02 15.67
CA LEU A 293 16.37 30.04 14.23
C LEU A 293 16.89 28.74 13.62
N ILE A 294 15.98 27.92 13.10
CA ILE A 294 16.27 26.62 12.49
C ILE A 294 15.76 26.57 11.05
N TYR A 295 16.21 25.56 10.28
CA TYR A 295 15.83 25.39 8.88
C TYR A 295 15.41 23.94 8.62
N GLY A 296 14.25 23.78 8.00
CA GLY A 296 13.72 22.50 7.50
C GLY A 296 13.81 22.45 5.97
N PHE A 297 14.24 21.30 5.44
CA PHE A 297 14.35 21.05 4.00
C PHE A 297 13.72 19.70 3.70
N ASN A 298 12.86 19.65 2.69
CA ASN A 298 12.16 18.46 2.23
C ASN A 298 12.19 18.42 0.70
N TRP A 299 12.50 17.25 0.13
CA TRP A 299 12.24 16.94 -1.27
C TRP A 299 11.52 15.60 -1.37
N GLU A 300 10.31 15.60 -1.93
CA GLU A 300 9.42 14.43 -1.99
C GLU A 300 9.08 14.06 -3.43
N VAL A 301 9.43 12.83 -3.83
CA VAL A 301 8.88 12.19 -5.02
C VAL A 301 7.72 11.33 -4.57
N ASN A 302 6.52 11.68 -5.01
CA ASN A 302 5.26 11.00 -4.65
C ASN A 302 5.23 9.51 -5.10
N GLY A 303 6.06 9.16 -6.07
CA GLY A 303 6.28 7.79 -6.52
C GLY A 303 5.16 7.19 -7.36
N THR A 304 5.24 5.88 -7.56
CA THR A 304 4.23 5.08 -8.26
C THR A 304 4.03 3.74 -7.57
N LYS A 305 2.82 3.19 -7.68
CA LYS A 305 2.46 1.91 -7.07
C LYS A 305 3.11 0.70 -7.76
N ASP A 306 3.34 0.78 -9.07
CA ASP A 306 3.60 -0.40 -9.89
C ASP A 306 5.00 -0.39 -10.56
N ASN A 307 5.87 0.60 -10.28
CA ASN A 307 7.25 0.67 -10.79
C ASN A 307 8.28 0.96 -9.68
N VAL A 308 9.23 0.03 -9.47
CA VAL A 308 10.31 0.14 -8.47
C VAL A 308 11.35 1.22 -8.78
N PHE A 309 11.45 1.68 -10.04
CA PHE A 309 12.36 2.75 -10.44
C PHE A 309 11.75 4.15 -10.33
N VAL A 310 10.46 4.25 -9.97
CA VAL A 310 9.82 5.50 -9.51
C VAL A 310 9.15 5.21 -8.15
N PRO A 311 9.93 4.93 -7.10
CA PRO A 311 9.42 4.73 -5.75
C PRO A 311 8.97 6.06 -5.14
N HIS A 312 8.28 6.01 -4.00
CA HIS A 312 8.14 7.18 -3.15
C HIS A 312 9.50 7.46 -2.50
N LEU A 313 10.03 8.68 -2.69
CA LEU A 313 11.27 9.13 -2.08
C LEU A 313 11.00 10.33 -1.19
N THR A 314 11.68 10.41 -0.06
CA THR A 314 11.73 11.63 0.76
C THR A 314 13.15 11.88 1.20
N LEU A 315 13.77 12.96 0.72
CA LEU A 315 14.98 13.51 1.34
C LEU A 315 14.54 14.59 2.33
N THR A 316 15.03 14.49 3.57
CA THR A 316 14.86 15.51 4.61
C THR A 316 16.22 16.00 5.08
N MET A 317 16.31 17.28 5.43
CA MET A 317 17.37 17.81 6.28
C MET A 317 16.76 18.77 7.29
N ALA A 318 17.19 18.67 8.55
CA ALA A 318 16.80 19.59 9.61
C ALA A 318 18.05 20.05 10.37
N THR A 319 18.14 21.34 10.66
CA THR A 319 19.22 21.94 11.46
C THR A 319 18.76 22.26 12.88
N GLY A 320 19.67 22.66 13.77
CA GLY A 320 19.31 23.13 15.11
C GLY A 320 18.79 22.05 16.07
N ARG A 321 19.06 20.76 15.82
CA ARG A 321 18.59 19.66 16.69
C ARG A 321 19.50 19.48 17.92
N SER A 322 18.92 19.43 19.12
CA SER A 322 19.60 18.95 20.33
C SER A 322 18.72 17.96 21.11
N ARG A 323 19.31 17.28 22.11
CA ARG A 323 18.58 16.46 23.09
C ARG A 323 17.74 17.30 24.06
N GLU A 324 18.13 18.56 24.24
CA GLU A 324 17.52 19.50 25.21
C GLU A 324 16.44 20.40 24.56
N GLY A 325 16.12 20.16 23.28
CA GLY A 325 15.18 20.96 22.47
C GLY A 325 15.85 21.55 21.22
N PRO A 326 15.18 22.49 20.54
CA PRO A 326 15.78 23.23 19.43
C PRO A 326 16.90 24.17 19.90
N ILE A 327 17.97 24.27 19.12
CA ILE A 327 19.07 25.21 19.28
C ILE A 327 19.30 25.99 17.97
N PRO A 328 19.89 27.19 17.97
CA PRO A 328 20.18 27.91 16.74
C PRO A 328 21.03 27.08 15.76
N SER A 329 20.65 27.07 14.48
CA SER A 329 21.34 26.35 13.41
C SER A 329 22.84 26.69 13.35
N SER A 330 23.73 25.68 13.36
CA SER A 330 25.19 25.90 13.33
C SER A 330 25.73 26.36 11.96
N LEU A 331 24.87 26.36 10.94
CA LEU A 331 25.06 27.00 9.64
C LEU A 331 24.03 28.09 9.44
N SER A 332 24.45 29.24 8.91
CA SER A 332 23.54 30.24 8.32
C SER A 332 22.78 29.67 7.10
N LEU A 333 21.56 30.17 6.86
CA LEU A 333 20.69 29.72 5.76
C LEU A 333 21.39 29.60 4.39
N PRO A 334 22.22 30.56 3.94
CA PRO A 334 22.90 30.45 2.64
C PRO A 334 23.96 29.33 2.57
N ALA A 335 24.43 28.84 3.71
CA ALA A 335 25.36 27.70 3.79
C ALA A 335 24.58 26.38 3.93
N ALA A 336 23.51 26.35 4.72
CA ALA A 336 22.60 25.21 4.79
C ALA A 336 21.96 24.89 3.43
N LEU A 337 21.51 25.92 2.68
CA LEU A 337 21.08 25.78 1.28
C LEU A 337 22.18 25.20 0.37
N SER A 338 23.45 25.60 0.57
CA SER A 338 24.57 25.08 -0.23
C SER A 338 24.90 23.63 0.09
N LEU A 339 24.67 23.17 1.32
CA LEU A 339 24.79 21.76 1.72
C LEU A 339 23.63 20.95 1.11
N TRP A 340 22.41 21.45 1.28
CA TRP A 340 21.19 20.87 0.71
C TRP A 340 21.31 20.67 -0.80
N ASP A 341 21.63 21.73 -1.55
CA ASP A 341 21.72 21.67 -3.01
C ASP A 341 22.80 20.69 -3.49
N LYS A 342 23.91 20.57 -2.75
CA LYS A 342 25.02 19.65 -3.06
C LYS A 342 24.66 18.19 -2.81
N VAL A 343 23.96 17.89 -1.72
CA VAL A 343 23.51 16.52 -1.38
C VAL A 343 22.30 16.12 -2.22
N ALA A 344 21.26 16.95 -2.28
CA ALA A 344 20.03 16.64 -3.00
C ALA A 344 20.29 16.38 -4.49
N SER A 345 21.00 17.29 -5.19
CA SER A 345 21.31 17.10 -6.61
C SER A 345 22.27 15.95 -6.93
N SER A 346 22.78 15.21 -5.93
CA SER A 346 23.51 13.97 -6.12
C SER A 346 22.62 12.72 -6.22
N ILE A 347 21.32 12.80 -5.95
CA ILE A 347 20.43 11.63 -5.99
C ILE A 347 20.25 11.14 -7.43
N ARG A 348 20.50 9.85 -7.66
CA ARG A 348 20.26 9.14 -8.94
C ARG A 348 19.91 7.68 -8.72
N ILE A 349 19.22 7.06 -9.68
CA ILE A 349 19.04 5.60 -9.71
C ILE A 349 20.42 4.95 -9.87
N ARG A 350 20.69 3.84 -9.17
CA ARG A 350 21.94 3.08 -9.27
C ARG A 350 22.15 2.56 -10.69
N PRO A 351 23.22 2.95 -11.40
CA PRO A 351 23.59 2.31 -12.65
C PRO A 351 23.96 0.86 -12.35
N THR A 352 23.27 -0.06 -13.01
CA THR A 352 23.49 -1.51 -12.88
C THR A 352 23.81 -2.08 -14.24
N GLN A 353 24.59 -3.17 -14.28
CA GLN A 353 24.76 -3.90 -15.52
C GLN A 353 23.38 -4.49 -15.91
N PRO A 354 22.98 -4.45 -17.19
CA PRO A 354 21.77 -5.14 -17.60
C PRO A 354 21.91 -6.62 -17.25
N LEU A 355 20.91 -7.17 -16.54
CA LEU A 355 20.81 -8.61 -16.28
C LEU A 355 21.11 -9.37 -17.57
N LYS A 356 22.05 -10.33 -17.53
CA LYS A 356 22.23 -11.29 -18.64
C LYS A 356 20.87 -11.90 -18.90
N THR A 357 20.27 -11.56 -20.03
CA THR A 357 18.84 -11.75 -20.25
C THR A 357 18.54 -13.23 -20.45
N SER A 358 18.28 -13.95 -19.35
CA SER A 358 17.43 -15.15 -19.40
C SER A 358 16.16 -14.73 -20.13
N ALA A 359 15.87 -15.42 -21.24
CA ALA A 359 15.16 -14.81 -22.36
C ALA A 359 13.85 -14.14 -21.91
N ALA A 360 13.67 -12.87 -22.28
CA ALA A 360 12.47 -12.12 -21.94
C ALA A 360 11.23 -12.92 -22.32
N GLN A 361 10.33 -13.15 -21.35
CA GLN A 361 9.12 -13.93 -21.60
C GLN A 361 8.37 -13.32 -22.80
N PRO A 362 8.05 -14.12 -23.84
CA PRO A 362 7.44 -13.58 -25.05
C PRO A 362 6.10 -12.92 -24.72
N PRO A 363 5.75 -11.81 -25.42
CA PRO A 363 4.60 -10.99 -25.05
C PRO A 363 3.31 -11.80 -25.03
N SER A 364 2.59 -11.73 -23.90
CA SER A 364 1.44 -12.59 -23.59
C SER A 364 0.39 -12.63 -24.71
N PRO A 365 0.14 -13.80 -25.36
CA PRO A 365 -0.62 -13.95 -26.60
C PRO A 365 -1.90 -13.13 -26.70
N THR A 366 -2.20 -12.53 -27.85
CA THR A 366 -3.40 -11.72 -28.05
C THR A 366 -4.66 -12.58 -28.22
N ILE A 367 -5.84 -12.00 -27.94
CA ILE A 367 -7.11 -12.68 -28.25
C ILE A 367 -7.15 -12.90 -29.76
N GLY A 368 -7.40 -14.14 -30.17
CA GLY A 368 -7.30 -14.60 -31.56
C GLY A 368 -6.09 -15.47 -31.87
N THR A 369 -5.07 -15.56 -31.00
CA THR A 369 -3.95 -16.51 -31.17
C THR A 369 -4.45 -17.96 -31.31
N LEU A 370 -3.80 -18.71 -32.20
CA LEU A 370 -4.00 -20.14 -32.39
C LEU A 370 -2.89 -20.95 -31.69
N ALA A 371 -3.24 -22.11 -31.15
CA ALA A 371 -2.31 -23.14 -30.69
C ALA A 371 -2.85 -24.53 -31.09
N LYS A 372 -1.98 -25.50 -31.36
CA LYS A 372 -2.37 -26.84 -31.82
C LYS A 372 -2.39 -27.83 -30.67
N ALA A 373 -3.21 -28.88 -30.79
CA ALA A 373 -3.15 -30.02 -29.87
C ALA A 373 -1.73 -30.60 -29.76
N GLY A 374 -1.33 -30.94 -28.53
CA GLY A 374 0.04 -31.35 -28.20
C GLY A 374 0.97 -30.20 -27.80
N ASP A 375 0.74 -28.97 -28.27
CA ASP A 375 1.51 -27.78 -27.86
C ASP A 375 1.34 -27.48 -26.36
N THR A 376 2.31 -26.78 -25.77
CA THR A 376 2.17 -26.20 -24.43
C THR A 376 1.33 -24.93 -24.50
N CYS A 377 0.26 -24.84 -23.70
CA CYS A 377 -0.63 -23.69 -23.68
C CYS A 377 0.13 -22.39 -23.32
N PRO A 378 0.14 -21.37 -24.20
CA PRO A 378 1.02 -20.21 -24.04
C PRO A 378 0.47 -19.16 -23.06
N CYS A 379 -0.82 -19.17 -22.75
CA CYS A 379 -1.42 -18.37 -21.67
C CYS A 379 -2.78 -18.94 -21.22
N SER A 380 -3.09 -18.80 -19.93
CA SER A 380 -4.36 -19.23 -19.36
C SER A 380 -5.55 -18.48 -19.97
N GLY A 381 -6.61 -19.20 -20.34
CA GLY A 381 -7.80 -18.59 -20.94
C GLY A 381 -8.84 -19.58 -21.46
N TRP A 382 -9.93 -19.04 -22.01
CA TRP A 382 -10.91 -19.80 -22.78
C TRP A 382 -10.46 -19.94 -24.23
N TRP A 383 -10.27 -21.19 -24.64
CA TRP A 383 -9.91 -21.56 -25.99
C TRP A 383 -11.13 -22.21 -26.67
N GLN A 384 -11.39 -21.84 -27.92
CA GLN A 384 -12.44 -22.43 -28.75
C GLN A 384 -11.80 -23.39 -29.77
N CYS A 385 -12.33 -24.61 -29.86
CA CYS A 385 -11.96 -25.58 -30.90
C CYS A 385 -12.42 -25.05 -32.26
N SER A 386 -11.53 -25.05 -33.25
CA SER A 386 -11.83 -24.61 -34.62
C SER A 386 -12.48 -25.71 -35.47
N ASP A 387 -12.29 -26.97 -35.07
CA ASP A 387 -12.71 -28.15 -35.82
C ASP A 387 -14.18 -28.54 -35.49
N GLY A 388 -14.77 -27.89 -34.48
CA GLY A 388 -16.17 -28.05 -34.08
C GLY A 388 -17.08 -26.98 -34.69
N GLY A 389 -18.12 -27.40 -35.40
CA GLY A 389 -19.07 -26.53 -36.09
C GLY A 389 -19.96 -27.30 -37.05
N ASN A 390 -20.87 -26.60 -37.75
CA ASN A 390 -21.66 -27.13 -38.87
C ASN A 390 -22.33 -28.50 -38.63
N GLY A 391 -22.88 -28.71 -37.42
CA GLY A 391 -23.54 -29.97 -37.02
C GLY A 391 -22.64 -30.99 -36.33
N ILE A 392 -21.32 -30.77 -36.27
CA ILE A 392 -20.35 -31.59 -35.53
C ILE A 392 -20.13 -30.99 -34.14
N GLY A 393 -20.43 -31.78 -33.10
CA GLY A 393 -20.16 -31.47 -31.71
C GLY A 393 -18.70 -31.75 -31.32
N VAL A 394 -18.32 -31.34 -30.10
CA VAL A 394 -17.01 -31.60 -29.50
C VAL A 394 -17.24 -32.13 -28.08
N LEU A 395 -16.63 -33.25 -27.72
CA LEU A 395 -16.79 -33.80 -26.37
C LEU A 395 -16.15 -32.84 -25.34
N GLY A 396 -16.89 -32.55 -24.25
CA GLY A 396 -16.54 -31.50 -23.30
C GLY A 396 -16.88 -30.07 -23.76
N GLY A 397 -17.45 -29.91 -24.97
CA GLY A 397 -17.93 -28.64 -25.52
C GLY A 397 -16.88 -27.90 -26.36
N GLN A 398 -17.36 -27.09 -27.32
CA GLN A 398 -16.50 -26.34 -28.25
C GLN A 398 -15.60 -25.28 -27.59
N ARG A 399 -15.82 -24.94 -26.32
CA ARG A 399 -15.06 -23.92 -25.57
C ARG A 399 -14.58 -24.49 -24.24
N ARG A 400 -13.26 -24.53 -24.05
CA ARG A 400 -12.62 -25.11 -22.87
C ARG A 400 -11.69 -24.08 -22.23
N TYR A 401 -11.67 -24.03 -20.89
CA TYR A 401 -10.63 -23.29 -20.17
C TYR A 401 -9.37 -24.17 -20.06
N ILE A 402 -8.22 -23.59 -20.38
CA ILE A 402 -6.90 -24.25 -20.35
C ILE A 402 -5.94 -23.28 -19.66
N LYS A 403 -5.09 -23.77 -18.75
CA LYS A 403 -4.08 -22.96 -18.06
C LYS A 403 -2.77 -22.93 -18.84
N GLN A 404 -2.01 -21.85 -18.68
CA GLN A 404 -0.63 -21.76 -19.15
C GLN A 404 0.20 -22.94 -18.64
N GLY A 405 0.97 -23.59 -19.53
CA GLY A 405 1.77 -24.77 -19.20
C GLY A 405 1.03 -26.12 -19.32
N GLU A 406 -0.30 -26.17 -19.30
CA GLU A 406 -1.06 -27.39 -19.65
C GLU A 406 -0.89 -27.70 -21.15
N ARG A 407 -0.89 -28.97 -21.57
CA ARG A 407 -0.90 -29.29 -23.01
C ARG A 407 -2.27 -29.04 -23.61
N MET A 408 -2.28 -28.47 -24.82
CA MET A 408 -3.49 -28.30 -25.62
C MET A 408 -4.06 -29.68 -26.00
N PRO A 409 -5.34 -29.98 -25.73
CA PRO A 409 -5.91 -31.31 -25.96
C PRO A 409 -6.27 -31.55 -27.43
N GLN A 410 -6.24 -32.80 -27.88
CA GLN A 410 -6.92 -33.19 -29.14
C GLN A 410 -8.43 -33.14 -28.91
N ALA A 411 -9.21 -32.75 -29.93
CA ALA A 411 -10.67 -32.75 -29.83
C ALA A 411 -11.27 -34.05 -30.37
N LEU A 412 -12.01 -34.76 -29.51
CA LEU A 412 -12.92 -35.81 -29.96
C LEU A 412 -14.17 -35.17 -30.55
N LEU A 413 -14.35 -35.34 -31.86
CA LEU A 413 -15.46 -34.80 -32.63
C LEU A 413 -16.66 -35.74 -32.61
N LEU A 414 -17.86 -35.16 -32.51
CA LEU A 414 -19.14 -35.86 -32.37
C LEU A 414 -20.00 -35.55 -33.61
N PRO A 415 -19.88 -36.30 -34.71
CA PRO A 415 -20.69 -36.09 -35.91
C PRO A 415 -22.19 -36.36 -35.66
N PRO A 416 -23.09 -35.82 -36.51
CA PRO A 416 -24.53 -36.00 -36.35
C PRO A 416 -24.93 -37.46 -36.56
N GLN A 417 -25.66 -38.03 -35.59
CA GLN A 417 -26.12 -39.42 -35.63
C GLN A 417 -27.06 -39.70 -36.81
N THR A 418 -26.84 -40.83 -37.49
CA THR A 418 -27.79 -41.42 -38.43
C THR A 418 -29.03 -41.97 -37.71
N TRP A 419 -30.09 -42.28 -38.47
CA TRP A 419 -31.31 -42.90 -37.93
C TRP A 419 -31.06 -44.25 -37.23
N TRP A 420 -30.15 -45.07 -37.74
CA TRP A 420 -29.79 -46.36 -37.14
C TRP A 420 -29.01 -46.23 -35.84
N GLU A 421 -28.14 -45.22 -35.73
CA GLU A 421 -27.38 -44.94 -34.50
C GLU A 421 -28.30 -44.38 -33.40
N LYS A 422 -29.24 -43.48 -33.77
CA LYS A 422 -30.30 -42.99 -32.86
C LYS A 422 -31.15 -44.13 -32.32
N LEU A 423 -31.58 -45.06 -33.16
CA LEU A 423 -32.37 -46.23 -32.77
C LEU A 423 -31.62 -47.16 -31.80
N ARG A 424 -30.28 -47.15 -31.81
CA ARG A 424 -29.41 -47.94 -30.93
C ARG A 424 -28.83 -47.16 -29.75
N GLY A 425 -29.16 -45.87 -29.59
CA GLY A 425 -28.59 -44.99 -28.56
C GLY A 425 -27.09 -44.71 -28.73
N LEU A 426 -26.51 -44.96 -29.91
CA LEU A 426 -25.07 -44.80 -30.16
C LEU A 426 -24.75 -43.38 -30.62
N GLN A 427 -23.71 -42.77 -30.03
CA GLN A 427 -23.13 -41.52 -30.54
C GLN A 427 -21.78 -41.85 -31.22
N PRO A 428 -21.67 -41.74 -32.55
CA PRO A 428 -20.37 -41.86 -33.21
C PRO A 428 -19.41 -40.77 -32.73
N SER A 429 -18.12 -41.08 -32.68
CA SER A 429 -17.08 -40.12 -32.33
C SER A 429 -15.76 -40.49 -33.00
N PHE A 430 -14.93 -39.48 -33.31
CA PHE A 430 -13.61 -39.69 -33.90
C PHE A 430 -12.65 -38.55 -33.54
N GLU A 431 -11.35 -38.82 -33.55
CA GLU A 431 -10.30 -37.80 -33.52
C GLU A 431 -9.71 -37.63 -34.92
N THR A 432 -9.33 -36.41 -35.28
CA THR A 432 -8.64 -36.15 -36.56
C THR A 432 -7.17 -36.58 -36.49
N ALA A 433 -6.61 -37.07 -37.59
CA ALA A 433 -5.16 -37.31 -37.69
C ALA A 433 -4.34 -36.01 -37.69
N THR A 434 -4.97 -34.87 -38.02
CA THR A 434 -4.40 -33.53 -37.86
C THR A 434 -4.57 -33.04 -36.42
N PRO A 435 -3.55 -32.41 -35.80
CA PRO A 435 -3.67 -31.78 -34.48
C PRO A 435 -4.72 -30.66 -34.47
N THR A 436 -5.66 -30.71 -33.52
CA THR A 436 -6.76 -29.75 -33.41
C THR A 436 -6.29 -28.32 -33.23
N SER A 437 -6.91 -27.38 -33.95
CA SER A 437 -6.60 -25.96 -33.86
C SER A 437 -7.48 -25.27 -32.82
N TRP A 438 -6.88 -24.73 -31.76
CA TRP A 438 -7.56 -24.01 -30.69
C TRP A 438 -7.31 -22.51 -30.78
N LYS A 439 -8.36 -21.68 -30.71
CA LYS A 439 -8.29 -20.22 -30.77
C LYS A 439 -8.60 -19.58 -29.42
N LEU A 440 -7.71 -18.73 -28.91
CA LEU A 440 -7.94 -17.97 -27.69
C LEU A 440 -9.06 -16.95 -27.90
N ILE A 441 -10.15 -17.04 -27.14
CA ILE A 441 -11.33 -16.16 -27.28
C ILE A 441 -11.59 -15.25 -26.08
N ASP A 442 -11.13 -15.61 -24.88
CA ASP A 442 -11.18 -14.74 -23.70
C ASP A 442 -10.05 -15.11 -22.71
N LYS A 443 -9.40 -14.12 -22.09
CA LYS A 443 -8.33 -14.35 -21.10
C LYS A 443 -8.84 -14.52 -19.67
N ARG A 444 -10.14 -14.25 -19.43
CA ARG A 444 -10.71 -14.21 -18.08
C ARG A 444 -11.14 -15.59 -17.60
N SER A 445 -11.06 -15.83 -16.29
CA SER A 445 -11.51 -17.07 -15.65
C SER A 445 -13.04 -17.18 -15.47
N ARG A 446 -13.81 -16.16 -15.86
CA ARG A 446 -15.28 -16.11 -15.70
C ARG A 446 -15.99 -15.78 -17.02
N LYS A 447 -17.22 -16.29 -17.16
CA LYS A 447 -18.06 -16.22 -18.39
C LYS A 447 -18.67 -14.82 -18.57
N ARG A 448 -18.99 -14.44 -19.81
CA ARG A 448 -19.62 -13.15 -20.17
C ARG A 448 -21.14 -13.32 -20.34
N GLY A 449 -21.95 -12.42 -19.77
CA GLY A 449 -23.38 -12.30 -20.06
C GLY A 449 -23.65 -11.59 -21.41
N THR A 450 -24.87 -11.73 -21.92
CA THR A 450 -25.37 -11.02 -23.12
C THR A 450 -25.88 -9.62 -22.78
N PRO A 451 -25.86 -8.66 -23.72
CA PRO A 451 -26.43 -7.33 -23.53
C PRO A 451 -27.96 -7.33 -23.72
N ASP A 452 -28.66 -6.51 -22.94
CA ASP A 452 -30.12 -6.39 -22.99
C ASP A 452 -30.62 -5.48 -24.12
N VAL A 453 -31.86 -5.73 -24.57
CA VAL A 453 -32.57 -4.93 -25.58
C VAL A 453 -33.33 -3.78 -24.90
N PRO A 454 -33.27 -2.54 -25.40
CA PRO A 454 -34.00 -1.42 -24.80
C PRO A 454 -35.51 -1.55 -25.04
N LEU A 455 -36.30 -1.31 -23.99
CA LEU A 455 -37.76 -1.25 -24.02
C LEU A 455 -38.26 0.20 -23.89
N ALA A 456 -39.44 0.47 -24.45
CA ALA A 456 -40.04 1.81 -24.49
C ALA A 456 -40.52 2.31 -23.11
N GLN A 457 -40.60 3.63 -22.95
CA GLN A 457 -41.14 4.25 -21.73
C GLN A 457 -42.67 4.10 -21.64
N ALA A 458 -43.16 3.75 -20.45
CA ALA A 458 -44.59 3.72 -20.15
C ALA A 458 -45.13 5.10 -19.75
N ILE A 459 -46.40 5.34 -20.07
CA ILE A 459 -47.11 6.63 -19.92
C ILE A 459 -47.62 6.81 -18.47
N ALA A 460 -47.73 8.05 -17.98
CA ALA A 460 -48.14 8.39 -16.61
C ALA A 460 -49.61 8.88 -16.51
N ALA A 461 -50.36 8.38 -15.52
CA ALA A 461 -51.78 8.67 -15.21
C ALA A 461 -52.16 7.98 -13.85
N VAL A 462 -53.13 8.37 -13.00
CA VAL A 462 -53.92 9.60 -12.69
C VAL A 462 -54.18 9.59 -11.16
N PRO A 463 -54.21 10.72 -10.40
CA PRO A 463 -54.44 10.69 -8.95
C PRO A 463 -55.92 10.72 -8.51
N THR A 464 -56.25 10.06 -7.38
CA THR A 464 -57.43 10.19 -6.47
C THR A 464 -57.40 9.02 -5.46
N ALA A 465 -58.04 8.99 -4.27
CA ALA A 465 -58.59 10.05 -3.40
C ALA A 465 -58.64 9.58 -1.91
N GLU A 466 -58.76 10.55 -1.01
CA GLU A 466 -59.36 10.58 0.34
C GLU A 466 -59.63 9.28 1.16
N GLY A 467 -58.84 9.11 2.24
CA GLY A 467 -59.28 9.42 3.62
C GLY A 467 -60.40 8.60 4.31
N ILE A 468 -60.02 7.79 5.32
CA ILE A 468 -60.83 7.53 6.53
C ILE A 468 -59.92 7.70 7.76
N SER A 469 -60.42 8.36 8.80
CA SER A 469 -59.75 8.49 10.11
C SER A 469 -60.32 7.49 11.13
N ALA A 470 -59.47 6.91 11.96
CA ALA A 470 -59.84 6.03 13.06
C ALA A 470 -59.23 6.54 14.38
N SER A 471 -59.96 6.39 15.48
CA SER A 471 -59.63 7.00 16.78
C SER A 471 -58.59 6.20 17.58
N ALA A 472 -58.03 6.85 18.61
CA ALA A 472 -56.88 6.34 19.33
C ALA A 472 -57.19 5.14 20.25
N GLN A 473 -56.87 3.94 19.79
CA GLN A 473 -56.55 2.80 20.65
C GLN A 473 -55.02 2.68 20.78
N GLN A 474 -54.52 2.26 21.94
CA GLN A 474 -53.08 2.08 22.13
C GLN A 474 -52.59 0.85 21.34
N ALA A 475 -51.83 1.10 20.28
CA ALA A 475 -51.31 0.04 19.42
C ALA A 475 -50.38 -0.91 20.19
N LEU A 476 -50.80 -2.17 20.32
CA LEU A 476 -50.02 -3.26 20.90
C LEU A 476 -49.06 -3.88 19.86
N PRO A 477 -47.96 -4.53 20.28
CA PRO A 477 -47.14 -5.35 19.37
C PRO A 477 -48.00 -6.29 18.51
N GLY A 478 -47.68 -6.36 17.21
CA GLY A 478 -48.52 -6.99 16.19
C GLY A 478 -49.41 -6.02 15.41
N THR A 479 -49.70 -4.81 15.92
CA THR A 479 -50.47 -3.79 15.20
C THR A 479 -49.80 -3.44 13.86
N CYS A 480 -50.57 -3.41 12.79
CA CYS A 480 -50.10 -3.08 11.44
C CYS A 480 -50.64 -1.71 10.98
N ALA A 481 -49.83 -0.93 10.28
CA ALA A 481 -50.17 0.37 9.69
C ALA A 481 -49.46 0.55 8.34
N VAL A 482 -50.02 1.36 7.44
CA VAL A 482 -49.52 1.47 6.05
C VAL A 482 -48.72 2.76 5.80
N THR A 483 -47.89 2.75 4.77
CA THR A 483 -47.22 3.94 4.22
C THR A 483 -48.19 5.12 4.08
N GLY A 484 -47.79 6.28 4.63
CA GLY A 484 -48.58 7.51 4.60
C GLY A 484 -49.59 7.67 5.74
N SER A 485 -49.81 6.64 6.57
CA SER A 485 -50.55 6.79 7.83
C SER A 485 -49.65 7.38 8.94
N PRO A 486 -50.18 8.23 9.84
CA PRO A 486 -49.45 8.66 11.03
C PRO A 486 -49.25 7.48 11.99
N CYS A 487 -48.04 7.34 12.52
CA CYS A 487 -47.62 6.22 13.35
C CYS A 487 -48.45 6.14 14.65
N PRO A 488 -49.20 5.05 14.92
CA PRO A 488 -50.11 4.96 16.07
C PRO A 488 -49.44 5.08 17.46
N THR A 489 -48.19 4.64 17.60
CA THR A 489 -47.43 4.70 18.87
C THR A 489 -45.92 4.70 18.62
N SER A 490 -45.15 5.23 19.56
CA SER A 490 -43.68 5.24 19.48
C SER A 490 -43.12 3.82 19.69
N GLY A 491 -42.24 3.38 18.80
CA GLY A 491 -41.65 2.05 18.90
C GLY A 491 -40.93 1.59 17.64
N TRP A 492 -40.50 0.33 17.67
CA TRP A 492 -39.82 -0.34 16.56
C TRP A 492 -40.84 -1.05 15.67
N TRP A 493 -40.91 -0.66 14.40
CA TRP A 493 -41.79 -1.24 13.39
C TRP A 493 -40.99 -1.94 12.30
N ARG A 494 -41.42 -3.13 11.90
CA ARG A 494 -40.86 -3.93 10.81
C ARG A 494 -41.63 -3.71 9.52
N CYS A 495 -40.94 -3.61 8.39
CA CYS A 495 -41.59 -3.67 7.09
C CYS A 495 -41.96 -5.13 6.77
N GLU A 496 -43.20 -5.38 6.40
CA GLU A 496 -43.73 -6.71 6.09
C GLU A 496 -43.57 -7.09 4.60
N GLU A 497 -43.12 -6.17 3.75
CA GLU A 497 -42.94 -6.41 2.33
C GLU A 497 -41.69 -7.25 2.07
N ALA A 498 -41.85 -8.43 1.47
CA ALA A 498 -40.73 -9.27 1.07
C ALA A 498 -39.79 -8.53 0.11
N HIS A 499 -38.49 -8.63 0.36
CA HIS A 499 -37.41 -7.95 -0.40
C HIS A 499 -37.36 -6.42 -0.27
N ALA A 500 -38.08 -5.81 0.68
CA ALA A 500 -37.80 -4.44 1.11
C ALA A 500 -36.48 -4.37 1.92
N LEU A 501 -35.75 -3.27 1.77
CA LEU A 501 -34.44 -3.04 2.41
C LEU A 501 -34.56 -2.41 3.81
N ASP A 502 -35.71 -1.82 4.15
CA ASP A 502 -35.84 -0.96 5.32
C ASP A 502 -35.92 -1.72 6.67
N GLY A 503 -36.04 -3.06 6.64
CA GLY A 503 -35.90 -3.92 7.81
C GLY A 503 -36.85 -3.59 8.97
N THR A 504 -36.28 -3.27 10.14
CA THR A 504 -37.02 -2.85 11.34
C THR A 504 -36.45 -1.52 11.85
N ARG A 505 -37.31 -0.50 12.02
CA ARG A 505 -36.91 0.89 12.30
C ARG A 505 -37.75 1.48 13.42
N TRP A 506 -37.18 2.40 14.20
CA TRP A 506 -37.93 3.15 15.20
C TRP A 506 -38.69 4.32 14.55
N PHE A 507 -39.94 4.53 14.95
CA PHE A 507 -40.75 5.68 14.59
C PHE A 507 -41.43 6.26 15.83
N SER A 508 -41.52 7.59 15.91
CA SER A 508 -42.30 8.31 16.93
C SER A 508 -43.77 8.34 16.57
N LYS A 509 -44.64 8.28 17.59
CA LYS A 509 -46.08 8.49 17.46
C LYS A 509 -46.38 9.77 16.68
N GLY A 510 -47.27 9.68 15.69
CA GLY A 510 -47.70 10.80 14.83
C GLY A 510 -46.92 10.96 13.52
N ASN A 511 -45.66 10.51 13.44
CA ASN A 511 -44.89 10.63 12.19
C ASN A 511 -45.49 9.76 11.08
N LEU A 512 -45.50 10.25 9.84
CA LEU A 512 -45.98 9.46 8.69
C LEU A 512 -45.04 8.28 8.42
N LEU A 513 -45.59 7.07 8.32
CA LEU A 513 -44.83 5.87 8.00
C LEU A 513 -44.34 5.92 6.54
N PRO A 514 -43.06 5.62 6.26
CA PRO A 514 -42.48 5.79 4.93
C PRO A 514 -42.93 4.71 3.94
N ALA A 515 -42.66 4.96 2.67
CA ALA A 515 -42.65 3.96 1.62
C ALA A 515 -41.47 3.00 1.81
N ALA A 516 -41.66 1.71 1.53
CA ALA A 516 -40.56 0.75 1.55
C ALA A 516 -39.70 0.88 0.29
N THR A 517 -38.42 0.72 0.48
CA THR A 517 -37.32 0.89 -0.45
C THR A 517 -36.88 -0.47 -0.96
N PHE A 518 -36.96 -0.69 -2.27
CA PHE A 518 -36.57 -1.95 -2.92
C PHE A 518 -35.36 -1.70 -3.81
N ALA A 519 -34.37 -2.59 -3.76
CA ALA A 519 -33.34 -2.64 -4.80
C ALA A 519 -33.94 -3.24 -6.07
N VAL A 520 -33.92 -2.48 -7.17
CA VAL A 520 -34.06 -3.04 -8.52
C VAL A 520 -32.67 -3.12 -9.12
N GLU A 521 -32.23 -4.33 -9.45
CA GLU A 521 -31.01 -4.52 -10.22
C GLU A 521 -31.23 -3.97 -11.63
N THR A 522 -30.42 -2.96 -12.00
CA THR A 522 -30.33 -2.48 -13.38
C THR A 522 -28.86 -2.49 -13.79
N ALA A 523 -28.56 -2.85 -15.03
CA ALA A 523 -27.21 -3.19 -15.48
C ALA A 523 -26.14 -2.07 -15.36
N ALA A 524 -26.54 -0.83 -15.00
CA ALA A 524 -25.64 0.31 -14.80
C ALA A 524 -25.39 0.67 -13.31
N ARG A 525 -26.27 0.24 -12.38
CA ARG A 525 -26.18 0.35 -10.90
C ARG A 525 -27.48 -0.20 -10.27
N PRO A 526 -27.48 -0.68 -9.01
CA PRO A 526 -28.72 -0.92 -8.28
C PRO A 526 -29.49 0.40 -8.15
N LYS A 527 -30.76 0.42 -8.57
CA LYS A 527 -31.61 1.61 -8.47
C LYS A 527 -32.67 1.36 -7.40
N LEU A 528 -32.65 2.19 -6.37
CA LEU A 528 -33.66 2.15 -5.32
C LEU A 528 -34.99 2.69 -5.86
N ILE A 529 -36.06 1.95 -5.65
CA ILE A 529 -37.44 2.42 -5.88
C ILE A 529 -38.22 2.38 -4.57
N GLN A 530 -39.20 3.27 -4.42
CA GLN A 530 -40.08 3.29 -3.25
C GLN A 530 -41.50 2.87 -3.63
N ARG A 531 -42.13 2.04 -2.79
CA ARG A 531 -43.52 1.57 -2.94
C ARG A 531 -44.27 1.67 -1.61
N ARG A 532 -45.60 1.73 -1.67
CA ARG A 532 -46.43 1.60 -0.45
C ARG A 532 -46.21 0.24 0.18
N ALA A 533 -46.20 0.21 1.51
CA ALA A 533 -45.84 -0.95 2.31
C ALA A 533 -46.65 -1.03 3.60
N THR A 534 -46.76 -2.23 4.15
CA THR A 534 -47.28 -2.48 5.49
C THR A 534 -46.14 -2.53 6.51
N TRP A 535 -46.33 -1.87 7.64
CA TRP A 535 -45.42 -1.83 8.79
C TRP A 535 -46.09 -2.47 10.01
N ARG A 536 -45.44 -3.43 10.67
CA ARG A 536 -45.91 -4.08 11.90
C ARG A 536 -45.10 -3.62 13.12
N LEU A 537 -45.78 -3.19 14.18
CA LEU A 537 -45.16 -2.85 15.47
C LEU A 537 -44.57 -4.11 16.12
N MET A 538 -43.25 -4.14 16.33
CA MET A 538 -42.54 -5.24 16.97
C MET A 538 -42.41 -5.04 18.48
N ARG A 539 -42.08 -3.83 18.93
CA ARG A 539 -42.06 -3.44 20.35
C ARG A 539 -42.33 -1.94 20.53
N ILE A 540 -43.12 -1.58 21.53
CA ILE A 540 -43.27 -0.19 21.99
C ILE A 540 -41.95 0.23 22.62
N ALA A 541 -41.46 1.43 22.30
CA ALA A 541 -40.23 1.98 22.86
C ALA A 541 -40.24 3.51 22.77
N GLN A 542 -39.68 4.18 23.78
CA GLN A 542 -39.37 5.61 23.66
C GLN A 542 -38.12 5.81 22.78
N ALA A 543 -37.72 7.07 22.53
CA ALA A 543 -36.59 7.36 21.65
C ALA A 543 -35.28 6.82 22.26
N PRO A 544 -34.40 6.17 21.46
CA PRO A 544 -33.11 5.69 21.95
C PRO A 544 -32.16 6.87 22.25
N ASP A 545 -31.36 6.72 23.31
CA ASP A 545 -30.37 7.71 23.75
C ASP A 545 -29.09 7.61 22.89
N PRO A 546 -28.52 8.70 22.33
CA PRO A 546 -27.43 8.61 21.35
C PRO A 546 -26.08 8.07 21.83
N TYR A 547 -25.95 7.66 23.09
CA TYR A 547 -24.66 7.34 23.74
C TYR A 547 -24.56 5.95 24.38
N GLU A 548 -25.58 5.10 24.30
CA GLU A 548 -25.53 3.74 24.84
C GLU A 548 -25.22 2.71 23.72
N PRO A 549 -24.08 1.97 23.78
CA PRO A 549 -23.77 0.94 22.80
C PRO A 549 -24.55 -0.35 23.09
N ASP A 550 -25.42 -0.77 22.15
CA ASP A 550 -26.31 -1.93 22.30
C ASP A 550 -25.57 -3.21 22.71
N ILE A 551 -26.03 -3.86 23.79
CA ILE A 551 -25.45 -5.09 24.33
C ILE A 551 -26.17 -6.32 23.76
N ALA A 552 -25.44 -7.06 22.92
CA ALA A 552 -25.65 -8.47 22.53
C ALA A 552 -26.94 -8.86 21.76
N GLY A 553 -26.82 -9.89 20.92
CA GLY A 553 -27.87 -10.45 20.08
C GLY A 553 -27.33 -11.45 19.07
#